data_AF-A0AA42Z870-F1
#
_entry.id   AF-A0AA42Z870-F1
#
_cell.length_a   1.000
_cell.length_b   1.000
_cell.length_c   1.000
_cell.angle_alpha   90.00
_cell.angle_beta   90.00
_cell.angle_gamma   90.00
#
_symmetry.space_group_name_H-M   'P 1'
#
loop_
_entity.id
_entity.type
_entity.pdbx_description
1 polymer ?
#
loop_
_entity_poly.entity_id
_entity_poly.type
_entity_poly.pdbx_seq_one_letter_code
_entity_poly.pdbx_strand_id
1 'polypeptide(L)'
;RGSKLYRNSIDGLAKQDLDQLKKNKGNVYKLSTEVEDLRDHLFYFIKNLDDSSAEASNFYMNLLGYLTDFTQSIEYITKISHKHVNNNHKKLKYNQVKDLTEINADLEKLLSNTKKAYDNRSFEEMGLILDKKQELYDRVSEKITKQIARTREEDSSPKNTTLYFSILLETKDLITATINLLQLYYDKSDMYNDREVIAVEAAKTD
;
A
#
# COMPACT_ATOMS: atom_id res chain seq x y z
N ARG A 1 8.17 -7.01 -2.22
CA ARG A 1 7.21 -8.13 -2.32
C ARG A 1 5.82 -7.63 -2.73
N GLY A 2 5.23 -6.65 -2.05
CA GLY A 2 3.90 -6.12 -2.35
C GLY A 2 3.66 -5.67 -3.80
N SER A 3 4.57 -4.88 -4.41
CA SER A 3 4.33 -4.40 -5.79
C SER A 3 4.22 -5.55 -6.81
N LYS A 4 5.03 -6.61 -6.67
CA LYS A 4 4.93 -7.81 -7.50
C LYS A 4 3.57 -8.50 -7.34
N LEU A 5 3.03 -8.57 -6.11
CA LEU A 5 1.73 -9.19 -5.85
C LEU A 5 0.60 -8.37 -6.46
N TYR A 6 0.64 -7.04 -6.33
CA TYR A 6 -0.31 -6.15 -6.97
C TYR A 6 -0.26 -6.29 -8.50
N ARG A 7 0.93 -6.17 -9.11
CA ARG A 7 1.12 -6.33 -10.56
C ARG A 7 0.57 -7.65 -11.06
N ASN A 8 0.89 -8.75 -10.38
CA ASN A 8 0.41 -10.07 -10.78
C ASN A 8 -1.13 -10.17 -10.79
N SER A 9 -1.82 -9.44 -9.92
CA SER A 9 -3.29 -9.37 -9.93
C SER A 9 -3.81 -8.58 -11.13
N ILE A 10 -3.19 -7.45 -11.47
CA ILE A 10 -3.55 -6.65 -12.64
C ILE A 10 -3.27 -7.42 -13.94
N ASP A 11 -2.07 -7.99 -14.08
CA ASP A 11 -1.66 -8.79 -15.23
C ASP A 11 -2.57 -10.02 -15.42
N GLY A 12 -2.84 -10.75 -14.33
CA GLY A 12 -3.70 -11.92 -14.35
C GLY A 12 -5.13 -11.57 -14.77
N LEU A 13 -5.65 -10.43 -14.29
CA LEU A 13 -6.97 -9.95 -14.70
C LEU A 13 -7.01 -9.53 -16.17
N ALA A 14 -6.01 -8.78 -16.63
CA ALA A 14 -5.90 -8.31 -18.02
C ALA A 14 -5.81 -9.49 -19.01
N LYS A 15 -5.02 -10.51 -18.67
CA LYS A 15 -4.79 -11.69 -19.51
C LYS A 15 -5.83 -12.80 -19.31
N GLN A 16 -6.70 -12.69 -18.31
CA GLN A 16 -7.59 -13.76 -17.85
C GLN A 16 -6.83 -15.03 -17.44
N ASP A 17 -5.67 -14.83 -16.81
CA ASP A 17 -4.78 -15.91 -16.38
C ASP A 17 -5.17 -16.38 -14.97
N LEU A 18 -6.03 -17.40 -14.92
CA LEU A 18 -6.52 -17.98 -13.67
C LEU A 18 -5.40 -18.64 -12.86
N ASP A 19 -4.44 -19.28 -13.53
CA ASP A 19 -3.34 -19.97 -12.86
C ASP A 19 -2.38 -19.00 -12.19
N GLN A 20 -2.07 -17.88 -12.86
CA GLN A 20 -1.32 -16.78 -12.27
C GLN A 20 -2.05 -16.21 -11.05
N LEU A 21 -3.36 -15.95 -11.17
CA LEU A 21 -4.16 -15.41 -10.05
C LEU A 21 -4.22 -16.40 -8.87
N LYS A 22 -4.33 -17.70 -9.14
CA LYS A 22 -4.34 -18.74 -8.10
C LYS A 22 -2.99 -18.82 -7.38
N LYS A 23 -1.88 -18.81 -8.12
CA LYS A 23 -0.52 -18.74 -7.55
C LYS A 23 -0.32 -17.46 -6.74
N ASN A 24 -0.78 -16.33 -7.27
CA ASN A 24 -0.65 -15.04 -6.61
C ASN A 24 -1.41 -15.02 -5.27
N LYS A 25 -2.64 -15.56 -5.24
CA LYS A 25 -3.43 -15.71 -4.01
C LYS A 25 -2.66 -16.47 -2.91
N GLY A 26 -1.97 -17.56 -3.26
CA GLY A 26 -1.13 -18.29 -2.31
C GLY A 26 0.05 -17.47 -1.78
N ASN A 27 0.67 -16.62 -2.61
CA ASN A 27 1.76 -15.75 -2.18
C ASN A 27 1.30 -14.58 -1.30
N VAL A 28 0.11 -14.04 -1.58
CA VAL A 28 -0.52 -13.02 -0.75
C VAL A 28 -0.89 -13.60 0.60
N TYR A 29 -1.50 -14.80 0.65
CA TYR A 29 -1.81 -15.48 1.91
C TYR A 29 -0.58 -15.60 2.81
N LYS A 30 0.57 -16.04 2.26
CA LYS A 30 1.84 -16.08 3.03
C LYS A 30 2.25 -14.70 3.57
N LEU A 31 2.06 -13.63 2.79
CA LEU A 31 2.41 -12.28 3.24
C LEU A 31 1.46 -11.81 4.35
N SER A 32 0.16 -12.05 4.22
CA SER A 32 -0.84 -11.74 5.24
C SER A 32 -0.52 -12.49 6.54
N THR A 33 -0.19 -13.79 6.46
CA THR A 33 0.20 -14.59 7.64
C THR A 33 1.47 -14.06 8.31
N GLU A 34 2.49 -13.66 7.56
CA GLU A 34 3.70 -13.06 8.15
C GLU A 34 3.40 -11.78 8.94
N VAL A 35 2.48 -10.94 8.46
CA VAL A 35 2.06 -9.72 9.17
C VAL A 35 1.17 -10.04 10.37
N GLU A 36 0.28 -11.02 10.24
CA GLU A 36 -0.55 -11.54 11.34
C GLU A 36 0.30 -12.12 12.47
N ASP A 37 1.31 -12.92 12.15
CA ASP A 37 2.26 -13.46 13.13
C ASP A 37 2.95 -12.32 13.89
N LEU A 38 3.41 -11.26 13.21
CA LEU A 38 4.02 -10.09 13.88
C LEU A 38 3.04 -9.39 14.83
N ARG A 39 1.76 -9.31 14.46
CA ARG A 39 0.70 -8.72 15.29
C ARG A 39 0.41 -9.58 16.51
N ASP A 40 0.39 -10.90 16.37
CA ASP A 40 0.10 -11.81 17.48
C ASP A 40 1.22 -11.77 18.54
N HIS A 41 2.45 -11.41 18.15
CA HIS A 41 3.56 -11.15 19.07
C HIS A 41 3.56 -9.75 19.70
N LEU A 42 2.66 -8.83 19.30
CA LEU A 42 2.62 -7.44 19.78
C LEU A 42 2.52 -7.35 21.30
N PHE A 43 1.65 -8.17 21.92
CA PHE A 43 1.47 -8.18 23.37
C PHE A 43 2.78 -8.51 24.09
N TYR A 44 3.48 -9.56 23.64
CA TYR A 44 4.75 -9.98 24.22
C TYR A 44 5.86 -8.96 23.98
N PHE A 45 5.88 -8.32 22.80
CA PHE A 45 6.81 -7.24 22.49
C PHE A 45 6.62 -6.07 23.46
N ILE A 46 5.39 -5.58 23.65
CA ILE A 46 5.08 -4.48 24.58
C ILE A 46 5.47 -4.85 26.01
N LYS A 47 5.15 -6.07 26.46
CA LYS A 47 5.45 -6.53 27.83
C LYS A 47 6.96 -6.61 28.12
N ASN A 48 7.77 -6.87 27.09
CA ASN A 48 9.22 -7.02 27.21
C ASN A 48 9.99 -5.71 26.98
N LEU A 49 9.31 -4.61 26.65
CA LEU A 49 9.90 -3.28 26.65
C LEU A 49 10.00 -2.78 28.10
N ASP A 50 11.11 -2.12 28.44
CA ASP A 50 11.23 -1.44 29.73
C ASP A 50 10.07 -0.43 29.90
N ASP A 51 9.64 -0.20 31.16
CA ASP A 51 8.52 0.67 31.57
C ASP A 51 8.58 2.09 30.95
N SER A 52 9.73 2.50 30.42
CA SER A 52 10.02 3.82 29.87
C SER A 52 9.78 4.01 28.36
N SER A 53 9.32 3.02 27.59
CA SER A 53 9.21 3.18 26.12
C SER A 53 7.79 3.10 25.53
N ALA A 54 6.86 3.86 26.11
CA ALA A 54 5.54 4.10 25.51
C ALA A 54 5.64 4.59 24.04
N GLU A 55 6.65 5.40 23.73
CA GLU A 55 6.96 5.88 22.38
C GLU A 55 7.32 4.72 21.41
N ALA A 56 8.11 3.75 21.86
CA ALA A 56 8.49 2.59 21.04
C ALA A 56 7.30 1.65 20.81
N SER A 57 6.46 1.47 21.83
CA SER A 57 5.21 0.70 21.73
C SER A 57 4.24 1.32 20.73
N ASN A 58 4.04 2.64 20.80
CA ASN A 58 3.18 3.38 19.86
C ASN A 58 3.70 3.31 18.42
N PHE A 59 5.02 3.48 18.23
CA PHE A 59 5.65 3.34 16.92
C PHE A 59 5.40 1.95 16.33
N TYR A 60 5.65 0.89 17.10
CA TYR A 60 5.48 -0.48 16.63
C TYR A 60 4.02 -0.83 16.36
N MET A 61 3.08 -0.34 17.18
CA MET A 61 1.64 -0.51 16.96
C MET A 61 1.18 0.13 15.64
N ASN A 62 1.59 1.37 15.37
CA ASN A 62 1.27 2.07 14.11
C ASN A 62 1.91 1.38 12.90
N LEU A 63 3.17 0.93 13.02
CA LEU A 63 3.86 0.16 11.98
C LEU A 63 3.07 -1.09 11.59
N LEU A 64 2.63 -1.88 12.58
CA LEU A 64 1.84 -3.08 12.33
C LEU A 64 0.45 -2.78 11.77
N GLY A 65 -0.20 -1.70 12.23
CA GLY A 65 -1.47 -1.23 11.68
C GLY A 65 -1.36 -0.96 10.19
N TYR A 66 -0.40 -0.13 9.78
CA TYR A 66 -0.25 0.21 8.36
C TYR A 66 0.25 -0.97 7.50
N LEU A 67 1.05 -1.89 8.04
CA LEU A 67 1.39 -3.15 7.35
C LEU A 67 0.17 -4.05 7.15
N THR A 68 -0.73 -4.07 8.14
CA THR A 68 -2.00 -4.81 8.05
C THR A 68 -2.87 -4.22 6.95
N ASP A 69 -3.08 -2.91 6.94
CA ASP A 69 -3.87 -2.22 5.91
C ASP A 69 -3.29 -2.47 4.51
N PHE A 70 -1.96 -2.36 4.37
CA PHE A 70 -1.25 -2.64 3.12
C PHE A 70 -1.50 -4.07 2.61
N THR A 71 -1.39 -5.07 3.49
CA THR A 71 -1.57 -6.47 3.09
C THR A 71 -3.02 -6.81 2.79
N GLN A 72 -3.97 -6.25 3.55
CA GLN A 72 -5.40 -6.43 3.34
C GLN A 72 -5.86 -5.90 1.98
N SER A 73 -5.41 -4.72 1.55
CA SER A 73 -5.77 -4.20 0.22
C SER A 73 -5.24 -5.09 -0.91
N ILE A 74 -4.00 -5.59 -0.81
CA ILE A 74 -3.45 -6.54 -1.80
C ILE A 74 -4.24 -7.86 -1.80
N GLU A 75 -4.59 -8.37 -0.63
CA GLU A 75 -5.38 -9.59 -0.47
C GLU A 75 -6.76 -9.44 -1.10
N TYR A 76 -7.44 -8.34 -0.82
CA TYR A 76 -8.76 -8.07 -1.35
C TYR A 76 -8.73 -7.94 -2.87
N ILE A 77 -7.81 -7.14 -3.43
CA ILE A 77 -7.62 -7.01 -4.90
C ILE A 77 -7.38 -8.37 -5.55
N THR A 78 -6.51 -9.18 -4.95
CA THR A 78 -6.17 -10.51 -5.47
C THR A 78 -7.37 -11.45 -5.42
N LYS A 79 -8.13 -11.42 -4.33
CA LYS A 79 -9.34 -12.22 -4.11
C LYS A 79 -10.43 -11.89 -5.12
N ILE A 80 -10.75 -10.61 -5.32
CA ILE A 80 -11.79 -10.19 -6.27
C ILE A 80 -11.37 -10.43 -7.71
N SER A 81 -10.09 -10.25 -8.04
CA SER A 81 -9.55 -10.51 -9.39
C SER A 81 -9.64 -12.00 -9.72
N HIS A 82 -9.17 -12.87 -8.82
CA HIS A 82 -9.31 -14.33 -8.98
C HIS A 82 -10.78 -14.73 -9.11
N LYS A 83 -11.66 -14.26 -8.23
CA LYS A 83 -13.09 -14.60 -8.26
C LYS A 83 -13.74 -14.20 -9.58
N HIS A 84 -13.38 -13.04 -10.13
CA HIS A 84 -13.94 -12.55 -11.39
C HIS A 84 -13.58 -13.45 -12.57
N VAL A 85 -12.30 -13.78 -12.72
CA VAL A 85 -11.80 -14.66 -13.80
C VAL A 85 -12.33 -16.10 -13.62
N ASN A 86 -12.27 -16.64 -12.40
CA ASN A 86 -12.76 -17.99 -12.08
C ASN A 86 -14.26 -18.17 -12.39
N ASN A 87 -15.04 -17.10 -12.29
CA ASN A 87 -16.47 -17.12 -12.60
C ASN A 87 -16.80 -16.83 -14.07
N ASN A 88 -15.79 -16.81 -14.95
CA ASN A 88 -15.92 -16.53 -16.38
C ASN A 88 -16.69 -15.22 -16.66
N HIS A 89 -16.55 -14.21 -15.79
CA HIS A 89 -17.16 -12.92 -16.03
C HIS A 89 -16.50 -12.23 -17.24
N LYS A 90 -17.24 -11.33 -17.90
CA LYS A 90 -16.71 -10.54 -19.02
C LYS A 90 -15.41 -9.83 -18.61
N LYS A 91 -14.45 -9.77 -19.53
CA LYS A 91 -13.16 -9.09 -19.33
C LYS A 91 -13.37 -7.59 -19.13
N LEU A 92 -12.46 -6.96 -18.39
CA LEU A 92 -12.39 -5.49 -18.32
C LEU A 92 -12.26 -4.88 -19.72
N LYS A 93 -12.84 -3.69 -19.90
CA LYS A 93 -12.68 -2.94 -21.14
C LYS A 93 -11.21 -2.52 -21.31
N TYR A 94 -10.77 -2.35 -22.56
CA TYR A 94 -9.38 -1.98 -22.88
C TYR A 94 -8.90 -0.74 -22.13
N ASN A 95 -9.74 0.31 -22.08
CA ASN A 95 -9.43 1.53 -21.35
C ASN A 95 -9.22 1.30 -19.84
N GLN A 96 -10.02 0.44 -19.20
CA GLN A 96 -9.86 0.07 -17.79
C GLN A 96 -8.55 -0.69 -17.56
N VAL A 97 -8.21 -1.63 -18.45
CA VAL A 97 -6.92 -2.36 -18.37
C VAL A 97 -5.75 -1.40 -18.53
N LYS A 98 -5.83 -0.47 -19.49
CA LYS A 98 -4.82 0.57 -19.70
C LYS A 98 -4.66 1.45 -18.46
N ASP A 99 -5.77 1.94 -17.91
CA ASP A 99 -5.78 2.76 -16.69
C ASP A 99 -5.12 2.03 -15.51
N LEU A 100 -5.46 0.75 -15.28
CA LEU A 100 -4.84 -0.07 -14.22
C LEU A 100 -3.36 -0.33 -14.45
N THR A 101 -2.94 -0.46 -15.71
CA THR A 101 -1.53 -0.70 -16.06
C THR A 101 -0.68 0.55 -15.81
N GLU A 102 -1.22 1.74 -16.14
CA GLU A 102 -0.58 3.03 -15.81
C GLU A 102 -0.43 3.18 -14.30
N ILE A 103 -1.52 2.97 -13.54
CA ILE A 103 -1.51 3.06 -12.08
C ILE A 103 -0.53 2.05 -11.46
N ASN A 104 -0.48 0.83 -11.99
CA ASN A 104 0.48 -0.19 -11.55
C ASN A 104 1.92 0.30 -11.68
N ALA A 105 2.28 0.94 -12.81
CA ALA A 105 3.63 1.45 -13.02
C ALA A 105 3.98 2.56 -12.01
N ASP A 106 3.04 3.46 -11.73
CA ASP A 106 3.25 4.51 -10.73
C ASP A 106 3.39 3.94 -9.31
N LEU A 107 2.57 2.95 -8.96
CA LEU A 107 2.62 2.27 -7.67
C LEU A 107 3.92 1.46 -7.50
N GLU A 108 4.38 0.78 -8.55
CA GLU A 108 5.69 0.10 -8.55
C GLU A 108 6.82 1.09 -8.28
N LYS A 109 6.77 2.27 -8.91
CA LYS A 109 7.75 3.34 -8.67
C LYS A 109 7.69 3.86 -7.24
N LEU A 110 6.48 4.12 -6.70
CA LEU A 110 6.30 4.53 -5.31
C LEU A 110 6.94 3.51 -4.36
N LEU A 111 6.54 2.24 -4.46
CA LEU A 111 7.02 1.18 -3.56
C LEU A 111 8.52 0.93 -3.70
N SER A 112 9.07 1.00 -4.91
CA SER A 112 10.50 0.87 -5.14
C SER A 112 11.28 2.03 -4.51
N ASN A 113 10.80 3.26 -4.67
CA ASN A 113 11.43 4.44 -4.08
C ASN A 113 11.33 4.42 -2.55
N THR A 114 10.17 4.07 -2.00
CA THR A 114 9.96 3.91 -0.56
C THR A 114 10.93 2.88 0.02
N LYS A 115 11.07 1.72 -0.65
CA LYS A 115 12.03 0.70 -0.23
C LYS A 115 13.47 1.23 -0.27
N LYS A 116 13.86 1.91 -1.36
CA LYS A 116 15.21 2.46 -1.52
C LYS A 116 15.53 3.50 -0.44
N ALA A 117 14.62 4.45 -0.21
CA ALA A 117 14.78 5.48 0.82
C ALA A 117 14.90 4.85 2.22
N TYR A 118 14.13 3.80 2.49
CA TYR A 118 14.21 3.03 3.73
C TYR A 118 15.54 2.29 3.88
N ASP A 119 15.96 1.52 2.88
CA ASP A 119 17.21 0.76 2.91
C ASP A 119 18.42 1.70 3.11
N ASN A 120 18.38 2.87 2.46
CA ASN A 120 19.43 3.88 2.53
C ASN A 120 19.36 4.76 3.78
N ARG A 121 18.27 4.68 4.56
CA ARG A 121 17.96 5.60 5.67
C ARG A 121 18.02 7.07 5.24
N SER A 122 17.59 7.38 4.01
CA SER A 122 17.68 8.72 3.45
C SER A 122 16.39 9.50 3.67
N PHE A 123 16.36 10.35 4.71
CA PHE A 123 15.20 11.18 5.03
C PHE A 123 14.89 12.22 3.96
N GLU A 124 15.92 12.70 3.23
CA GLU A 124 15.73 13.53 2.05
C GLU A 124 14.94 12.78 0.96
N GLU A 125 15.33 11.53 0.64
CA GLU A 125 14.58 10.71 -0.33
C GLU A 125 13.16 10.42 0.17
N MET A 126 12.95 10.21 1.47
CA MET A 126 11.63 10.03 2.06
C MET A 126 10.76 11.29 1.90
N GLY A 127 11.29 12.48 2.22
CA GLY A 127 10.60 13.76 2.06
C GLY A 127 10.16 13.99 0.61
N LEU A 128 11.05 13.77 -0.35
CA LEU A 128 10.74 13.90 -1.78
C LEU A 128 9.63 12.95 -2.26
N ILE A 129 9.52 11.76 -1.66
CA ILE A 129 8.42 10.83 -1.96
C ILE A 129 7.11 11.32 -1.32
N LEU A 130 7.17 11.80 -0.08
CA LEU A 130 6.03 12.35 0.64
C LEU A 130 5.44 13.58 -0.06
N ASP A 131 6.26 14.40 -0.70
CA ASP A 131 5.78 15.57 -1.47
C ASP A 131 5.00 15.16 -2.72
N LYS A 132 5.38 14.04 -3.36
CA LYS A 132 4.77 13.56 -4.61
C LYS A 132 3.56 12.66 -4.39
N LYS A 133 3.21 12.37 -3.13
CA LYS A 133 2.16 11.43 -2.78
C LYS A 133 0.77 11.84 -3.30
N GLN A 134 0.50 13.15 -3.29
CA GLN A 134 -0.78 13.69 -3.70
C GLN A 134 -1.03 13.49 -5.20
N GLU A 135 0.01 13.62 -6.02
CA GLU A 135 -0.10 13.43 -7.48
C GLU A 135 -0.63 12.04 -7.84
N LEU A 136 -0.11 10.99 -7.18
CA LEU A 136 -0.58 9.63 -7.42
C LEU A 136 -2.01 9.42 -6.92
N TYR A 137 -2.34 9.95 -5.75
CA TYR A 137 -3.69 9.89 -5.19
C TYR A 137 -4.73 10.56 -6.10
N ASP A 138 -4.37 11.71 -6.67
CA ASP A 138 -5.22 12.47 -7.58
C ASP A 138 -5.41 11.74 -8.91
N ARG A 139 -4.36 11.11 -9.44
CA ARG A 139 -4.46 10.29 -10.66
C ARG A 139 -5.44 9.13 -10.48
N VAL A 140 -5.39 8.41 -9.36
CA VAL A 140 -6.37 7.34 -9.08
C VAL A 140 -7.78 7.92 -8.91
N SER A 141 -7.91 9.04 -8.21
CA SER A 141 -9.20 9.72 -8.01
C SER A 141 -9.81 10.22 -9.32
N GLU A 142 -9.00 10.69 -10.26
CA GLU A 142 -9.44 11.07 -11.60
C GLU A 142 -10.01 9.86 -12.36
N LYS A 143 -9.36 8.68 -12.28
CA LYS A 143 -9.89 7.45 -12.89
C LYS A 143 -11.22 7.01 -12.28
N ILE A 144 -11.41 7.20 -10.96
CA ILE A 144 -12.69 6.94 -10.27
C ILE A 144 -13.78 7.88 -10.83
N THR A 145 -13.53 9.18 -10.90
CA THR A 145 -14.48 10.15 -11.45
C THR A 145 -14.85 9.83 -12.90
N LYS A 146 -13.86 9.49 -13.73
CA LYS A 146 -14.10 9.03 -15.11
C LYS A 146 -14.97 7.78 -15.16
N GLN A 147 -14.75 6.82 -14.25
CA GLN A 147 -15.57 5.62 -14.19
C GLN A 147 -17.01 5.90 -13.74
N ILE A 148 -17.23 6.87 -12.83
CA ILE A 148 -18.57 7.31 -12.43
C ILE A 148 -19.35 7.84 -13.63
N ALA A 149 -18.72 8.72 -14.43
CA ALA A 149 -19.34 9.25 -15.65
C ALA A 149 -19.70 8.13 -16.65
N ARG A 150 -18.74 7.25 -16.96
CA ARG A 150 -18.96 6.10 -17.87
C ARG A 150 -20.10 5.19 -17.43
N THR A 151 -20.26 4.98 -16.13
CA THR A 151 -21.32 4.12 -15.57
C THR A 151 -22.71 4.70 -15.79
N ARG A 152 -22.83 6.03 -15.94
CA ARG A 152 -24.11 6.72 -16.17
C ARG A 152 -24.48 6.82 -17.66
N GLU A 153 -23.49 6.84 -18.53
CA GLU A 153 -23.68 7.12 -19.96
C GLU A 153 -23.59 5.87 -20.85
N GLU A 154 -22.78 4.88 -20.48
CA GLU A 154 -22.55 3.68 -21.28
C GLU A 154 -23.23 2.45 -20.70
N ASP A 155 -23.72 1.58 -21.58
CA ASP A 155 -24.08 0.22 -21.17
C ASP A 155 -22.80 -0.52 -20.73
N SER A 156 -22.71 -0.79 -19.42
CA SER A 156 -21.55 -1.42 -18.78
C SER A 156 -22.01 -2.57 -17.91
N SER A 157 -21.26 -3.67 -17.93
CA SER A 157 -21.58 -4.83 -17.09
C SER A 157 -21.43 -4.44 -15.60
N PRO A 158 -22.48 -4.58 -14.77
CA PRO A 158 -22.40 -4.20 -13.35
C PRO A 158 -21.24 -4.86 -12.62
N LYS A 159 -21.00 -6.15 -12.89
CA LYS A 159 -19.88 -6.92 -12.31
C LYS A 159 -18.50 -6.36 -12.69
N ASN A 160 -18.34 -5.90 -13.93
CA ASN A 160 -17.07 -5.29 -14.39
C ASN A 160 -16.86 -3.93 -13.75
N THR A 161 -17.92 -3.12 -13.73
CA THR A 161 -17.90 -1.79 -13.11
C THR A 161 -17.58 -1.89 -11.62
N THR A 162 -18.24 -2.79 -10.88
CA THR A 162 -17.94 -3.03 -9.46
C THR A 162 -16.50 -3.51 -9.25
N LEU A 163 -16.01 -4.48 -10.05
CA LEU A 163 -14.63 -4.95 -9.93
C LEU A 163 -13.63 -3.79 -10.12
N TYR A 164 -13.80 -3.00 -11.17
CA TYR A 164 -12.88 -1.91 -11.47
C TYR A 164 -12.89 -0.83 -10.37
N PHE A 165 -14.07 -0.44 -9.87
CA PHE A 165 -14.17 0.47 -8.73
C PHE A 165 -13.48 -0.08 -7.48
N SER A 166 -13.73 -1.34 -7.15
CA SER A 166 -13.09 -2.00 -6.02
C SER A 166 -11.57 -1.97 -6.13
N ILE A 167 -11.01 -2.25 -7.32
CA ILE A 167 -9.55 -2.18 -7.51
C ILE A 167 -9.03 -0.75 -7.32
N LEU A 168 -9.70 0.26 -7.88
CA LEU A 168 -9.27 1.66 -7.74
C LEU A 168 -9.30 2.14 -6.29
N LEU A 169 -10.37 1.85 -5.56
CA LEU A 169 -10.52 2.25 -4.15
C LEU A 169 -9.44 1.61 -3.29
N GLU A 170 -9.24 0.30 -3.43
CA GLU A 170 -8.21 -0.43 -2.68
C GLU A 170 -6.80 -0.03 -3.08
N THR A 171 -6.61 0.44 -4.32
CA THR A 171 -5.33 1.04 -4.71
C THR A 171 -5.09 2.35 -3.96
N LYS A 172 -6.11 3.18 -3.71
CA LYS A 172 -5.97 4.39 -2.88
C LYS A 172 -5.64 4.04 -1.44
N ASP A 173 -6.28 3.01 -0.89
CA ASP A 173 -6.02 2.55 0.47
C ASP A 173 -4.60 2.00 0.59
N LEU A 174 -4.15 1.23 -0.40
CA LEU A 174 -2.77 0.72 -0.49
C LEU A 174 -1.72 1.84 -0.58
N ILE A 175 -1.98 2.88 -1.38
CA ILE A 175 -1.13 4.07 -1.47
C ILE A 175 -1.08 4.76 -0.10
N THR A 176 -2.22 4.94 0.54
CA THR A 176 -2.33 5.59 1.86
C THR A 176 -1.56 4.83 2.92
N ALA A 177 -1.71 3.51 3.01
CA ALA A 177 -0.95 2.67 3.93
C ALA A 177 0.57 2.77 3.69
N THR A 178 0.99 2.78 2.42
CA THR A 178 2.42 2.94 2.04
C THR A 178 2.98 4.29 2.48
N ILE A 179 2.24 5.36 2.27
CA ILE A 179 2.61 6.71 2.68
C ILE A 179 2.68 6.79 4.20
N ASN A 180 1.69 6.26 4.91
CA ASN A 180 1.65 6.31 6.37
C ASN A 180 2.83 5.55 6.99
N LEU A 181 3.21 4.41 6.41
CA LEU A 181 4.45 3.71 6.78
C LEU A 181 5.68 4.62 6.61
N LEU A 182 5.81 5.26 5.44
CA LEU A 182 6.95 6.13 5.15
C LEU A 182 6.99 7.35 6.08
N GLN A 183 5.85 7.99 6.30
CA GLN A 183 5.68 9.13 7.20
C GLN A 183 6.06 8.76 8.64
N LEU A 184 5.58 7.61 9.13
CA LEU A 184 5.91 7.11 10.46
C LEU A 184 7.43 6.95 10.67
N TYR A 185 8.15 6.49 9.64
CA TYR A 185 9.62 6.40 9.69
C TYR A 185 10.31 7.76 9.57
N TYR A 186 9.78 8.66 8.73
CA TYR A 186 10.30 10.02 8.56
C TYR A 186 10.19 10.82 9.86
N ASP A 187 9.01 10.86 10.47
CA ASP A 187 8.73 11.61 11.70
C ASP A 187 9.60 11.12 12.86
N LYS A 188 9.83 9.80 12.94
CA LYS A 188 10.70 9.24 13.98
C LYS A 188 12.12 9.80 13.90
N SER A 189 12.66 10.02 12.71
CA SER A 189 14.01 10.58 12.58
C SER A 189 14.08 12.07 12.86
N ASP A 190 13.04 12.82 12.48
CA ASP A 190 12.95 14.24 12.79
C ASP A 190 12.98 14.44 14.32
N MET A 191 12.24 13.59 15.06
CA MET A 191 12.27 13.57 16.52
C MET A 191 13.66 13.26 17.12
N TYR A 192 14.48 12.41 16.49
CA TYR A 192 15.85 12.15 16.98
C TYR A 192 16.81 13.30 16.66
N ASN A 193 16.69 13.91 15.47
CA ASN A 193 17.50 15.05 15.08
C ASN A 193 17.21 16.26 15.99
N ASP A 194 15.95 16.52 16.32
CA ASP A 194 15.57 17.59 17.26
C ASP A 194 16.11 17.34 18.67
N ARG A 195 16.04 16.09 19.16
CA ARG A 195 16.59 15.72 20.49
C ARG A 195 18.11 15.89 20.55
N GLU A 196 18.84 15.56 19.48
CA GLU A 196 20.29 15.79 19.40
C GLU A 196 20.64 17.28 19.34
N VAL A 197 19.89 18.08 18.56
CA VAL A 197 20.09 19.54 18.49
C VAL A 197 19.86 20.20 19.85
N ILE A 198 18.76 19.86 20.52
CA ILE A 198 18.44 20.38 21.87
C ILE A 198 19.52 19.97 22.89
N ALA A 199 20.01 18.73 22.84
CA ALA A 199 21.08 18.26 23.74
C ALA A 199 22.40 18.99 23.51
N VAL A 200 22.75 19.28 22.25
CA VAL A 200 23.95 20.05 21.88
C VAL A 200 23.83 21.52 22.28
N GLU A 201 22.63 22.11 22.21
CA GLU A 201 22.39 23.48 22.67
C GLU A 201 22.44 23.59 24.20
N ALA A 202 21.84 22.65 24.92
CA ALA A 202 21.89 22.58 26.38
C ALA A 202 23.33 22.41 26.91
N ALA A 203 24.16 21.61 26.23
CA ALA A 203 25.56 21.41 26.58
C ALA A 203 26.47 22.62 26.28
N LYS A 204 25.98 23.65 25.56
CA LYS A 204 26.70 24.92 25.33
C LYS A 204 26.38 26.01 26.36
N THR A 205 25.35 25.80 27.17
CA THR A 205 24.89 26.75 28.20
C THR A 205 25.38 26.45 29.61
N ASP A 206 26.10 25.34 29.80
CA ASP A 206 26.84 24.96 31.02
C ASP A 206 28.35 25.15 30.82
#